data_AF-A0A1V3XXA4-F1
#
_entry.id   AF-A0A1V3XXA4-F1
#
_cell.length_a   1.000
_cell.length_b   1.000
_cell.length_c   1.000
_cell.angle_alpha   90.00
_cell.angle_beta   90.00
_cell.angle_gamma   90.00
#
_symmetry.space_group_name_H-M   'P 1'
#
loop_
_entity.id
_entity.type
_entity.pdbx_description
1 polymer ?
#
loop_
_entity_poly.entity_id
_entity_poly.type
_entity_poly.pdbx_seq_one_letter_code
_entity_poly.pdbx_strand_id
1 'polypeptide(L)'
;MISIRQSSAKFAPVADRSGTGVGDVGTMAQAVRTAADLGASVINISSVACVPAAPLLDDRALGAALAYAVDVKNAVVVAPAGNTDSGAQCPGQRPTSPGTPLRSWSVRPGMTTTY
;
A
#
# COMPACT_ATOMS: atom_id res chain seq x y z
N MET A 1 15.12 -7.24 -11.18
CA MET A 1 14.11 -7.09 -10.12
C MET A 1 14.65 -6.11 -9.08
N ILE A 2 13.80 -5.21 -8.59
CA ILE A 2 14.15 -4.23 -7.55
C ILE A 2 13.50 -4.70 -6.25
N SER A 3 14.24 -4.71 -5.14
CA SER A 3 13.73 -5.05 -3.82
C SER A 3 13.95 -3.88 -2.86
N ILE A 4 12.86 -3.37 -2.30
CA ILE A 4 12.89 -2.30 -1.29
C ILE A 4 12.24 -2.87 -0.02
N ARG A 5 13.07 -3.12 1.01
CA ARG A 5 12.56 -3.52 2.32
C ARG A 5 12.10 -2.25 3.06
N GLN A 6 10.81 -1.95 2.96
CA GLN A 6 10.20 -0.82 3.64
C GLN A 6 9.78 -1.13 5.08
N SER A 7 9.49 -2.39 5.40
CA SER A 7 9.03 -2.81 6.73
C SER A 7 9.81 -3.97 7.33
N SER A 8 9.86 -4.04 8.65
CA SER A 8 10.36 -5.20 9.40
C SER A 8 9.91 -5.19 10.85
N ALA A 9 9.40 -6.32 11.35
CA ALA A 9 9.18 -6.54 12.78
C ALA A 9 10.44 -7.04 13.53
N LYS A 10 11.55 -7.27 12.82
CA LYS A 10 12.82 -7.75 13.40
C LYS A 10 13.87 -6.65 13.57
N PHE A 11 13.72 -5.56 12.83
CA PHE A 11 14.62 -4.40 12.91
C PHE A 11 13.86 -3.25 13.54
N ALA A 12 14.53 -2.49 14.40
CA ALA A 12 13.98 -1.33 15.08
C ALA A 12 14.99 -0.17 15.00
N PRO A 13 14.52 1.09 15.05
CA PRO A 13 15.42 2.25 15.11
C PRO A 13 16.39 2.15 16.29
N VAL A 14 17.63 2.61 16.10
CA VAL A 14 18.66 2.61 17.16
C VAL A 14 18.19 3.41 18.39
N ALA A 15 17.45 4.50 18.15
CA ALA A 15 16.90 5.36 19.19
C ALA A 15 15.70 4.74 19.92
N ASP A 16 15.04 3.74 19.33
CA ASP A 16 13.90 3.04 19.93
C ASP A 16 13.96 1.54 19.59
N ARG A 17 14.79 0.82 20.34
CA ARG A 17 14.98 -0.63 20.15
C ARG A 17 13.85 -1.47 20.72
N SER A 18 12.96 -0.88 21.52
CA SER A 18 11.79 -1.57 22.08
C SER A 18 10.55 -1.46 21.19
N GLY A 19 10.61 -0.67 20.12
CA GLY A 19 9.52 -0.47 19.18
C GLY A 19 9.10 -1.76 18.45
N THR A 20 7.91 -1.73 17.85
CA THR A 20 7.28 -2.87 17.18
C THR A 20 7.88 -3.20 15.80
N GLY A 21 8.89 -2.44 15.35
CA GLY A 21 9.55 -2.62 14.06
C GLY A 21 9.95 -1.30 13.39
N VAL A 22 10.19 -1.37 12.08
CA VAL A 22 10.38 -0.23 11.19
C VAL A 22 9.32 -0.22 10.08
N GLY A 23 8.99 1.00 9.62
CA GLY A 23 8.07 1.24 8.52
C GLY A 23 6.80 1.95 8.97
N ASP A 24 6.39 2.95 8.19
CA ASP A 24 5.18 3.75 8.35
C ASP A 24 4.70 4.25 6.97
N VAL A 25 3.61 5.03 6.94
CA VAL A 25 3.07 5.57 5.67
C VAL A 25 4.03 6.54 4.97
N GLY A 26 4.86 7.27 5.72
CA GLY A 26 5.83 8.21 5.14
C GLY A 26 6.98 7.49 4.43
N THR A 27 7.55 6.48 5.07
CA THR A 27 8.58 5.60 4.49
C THR A 27 8.02 4.75 3.35
N MET A 28 6.73 4.39 3.38
CA MET A 28 6.06 3.77 2.23
C MET A 28 5.99 4.71 1.03
N ALA A 29 5.65 5.99 1.24
CA ALA A 29 5.65 6.98 0.17
C ALA A 29 7.03 7.11 -0.49
N GLN A 30 8.10 7.13 0.32
CA GLN A 30 9.48 7.15 -0.16
C GLN A 30 9.84 5.88 -0.96
N ALA A 31 9.42 4.69 -0.49
CA ALA A 31 9.67 3.42 -1.17
C ALA A 31 8.98 3.36 -2.55
N VAL A 32 7.70 3.76 -2.63
CA VAL A 32 6.94 3.83 -3.90
C VAL A 32 7.61 4.80 -4.86
N ARG A 33 7.97 6.00 -4.39
CA ARG A 33 8.65 7.01 -5.21
C ARG A 33 9.98 6.49 -5.75
N THR A 34 10.77 5.86 -4.88
CA THR A 34 12.07 5.27 -5.24
C THR A 34 11.91 4.19 -6.31
N ALA A 35 10.96 3.25 -6.13
CA ALA A 35 10.70 2.21 -7.13
C ALA A 35 10.30 2.80 -8.49
N ALA A 36 9.42 3.81 -8.48
CA ALA A 36 8.95 4.48 -9.69
C ALA A 36 10.08 5.27 -10.38
N ASP A 37 10.93 5.94 -9.62
CA ASP A 37 12.10 6.67 -10.16
C ASP A 37 13.19 5.73 -10.70
N LEU A 38 13.31 4.52 -10.17
CA LEU A 38 14.16 3.46 -10.72
C LEU A 38 13.56 2.77 -11.96
N GLY A 39 12.37 3.18 -12.42
CA GLY A 39 11.75 2.67 -13.65
C GLY A 39 11.00 1.35 -13.48
N ALA A 40 10.51 1.02 -12.27
CA ALA A 40 9.66 -0.14 -12.07
C ALA A 40 8.33 0.00 -12.84
N SER A 41 8.07 -0.91 -13.79
CA SER A 41 6.79 -0.97 -14.52
C SER A 41 5.66 -1.59 -13.69
N VAL A 42 5.99 -2.40 -12.68
CA VAL A 42 5.06 -2.97 -11.71
C VAL A 42 5.65 -2.81 -10.31
N ILE A 43 4.85 -2.29 -9.38
CA ILE A 43 5.20 -2.12 -7.97
C ILE A 43 4.28 -3.03 -7.14
N ASN A 44 4.84 -4.11 -6.60
CA ASN A 44 4.14 -4.99 -5.67
C ASN A 44 4.42 -4.54 -4.23
N ILE A 45 3.37 -4.10 -3.55
CA ILE A 45 3.40 -3.77 -2.11
C ILE A 45 2.93 -5.01 -1.35
N SER A 46 3.53 -5.30 -0.20
CA SER A 46 3.10 -6.41 0.67
C SER A 46 2.87 -6.01 2.13
N SER A 47 3.20 -4.77 2.48
CA SER A 47 2.83 -4.21 3.78
C SER A 47 1.32 -3.95 3.84
N VAL A 48 0.74 -4.20 5.01
CA VAL A 48 -0.67 -3.94 5.33
C VAL A 48 -0.71 -3.07 6.58
N ALA A 49 -1.55 -2.04 6.58
CA ALA A 49 -1.79 -1.21 7.74
C ALA A 49 -3.29 -0.90 7.84
N CYS A 50 -3.98 -1.62 8.72
CA CYS A 50 -5.40 -1.42 8.97
C CYS A 50 -5.60 -0.46 10.14
N VAL A 51 -6.30 0.64 9.87
CA VAL A 51 -6.62 1.70 10.84
C VAL A 51 -8.14 1.96 10.85
N PRO A 52 -8.71 2.49 11.94
CA PRO A 52 -10.10 2.94 11.94
C PRO A 52 -10.35 3.99 10.85
N ALA A 53 -11.57 4.04 10.32
CA ALA A 53 -11.93 5.02 9.29
C ALA A 53 -11.92 6.48 9.79
N ALA A 54 -12.05 6.67 11.10
CA ALA A 54 -11.94 7.97 11.76
C ALA A 54 -11.16 7.81 13.08
N PRO A 55 -10.23 8.73 13.40
CA PRO A 55 -9.81 9.88 12.60
C PRO A 55 -9.03 9.48 11.34
N LEU A 56 -8.99 10.37 10.35
CA LEU A 56 -8.26 10.13 9.10
C LEU A 56 -6.75 10.03 9.37
N LEU A 57 -6.11 9.02 8.77
CA LEU A 57 -4.66 8.90 8.72
C LEU A 57 -4.08 9.98 7.79
N ASP A 58 -2.98 10.63 8.16
CA ASP A 58 -2.26 11.53 7.24
C ASP A 58 -1.43 10.71 6.24
N ASP A 59 -2.08 10.25 5.17
CA ASP A 59 -1.51 9.42 4.10
C ASP A 59 -1.28 10.21 2.80
N ARG A 60 -1.43 11.55 2.82
CA ARG A 60 -1.35 12.40 1.64
C ARG A 60 -0.07 12.22 0.83
N ALA A 61 1.07 12.05 1.52
CA ALA A 61 2.36 11.82 0.88
C ALA A 61 2.38 10.47 0.12
N LEU A 62 1.78 9.43 0.68
CA LEU A 62 1.65 8.13 0.03
C LEU A 62 0.71 8.21 -1.17
N GLY A 63 -0.43 8.90 -1.03
CA GLY A 63 -1.34 9.16 -2.14
C GLY A 63 -0.65 9.88 -3.31
N ALA A 64 0.15 10.91 -3.03
CA ALA A 64 0.92 11.61 -4.06
C ALA A 64 2.00 10.74 -4.72
N ALA A 65 2.68 9.88 -3.96
CA ALA A 65 3.67 8.94 -4.51
C ALA A 65 3.02 7.88 -5.42
N LEU A 66 1.83 7.38 -5.05
CA LEU A 66 1.05 6.44 -5.86
C LEU A 66 0.56 7.10 -7.16
N ALA A 67 0.00 8.32 -7.09
CA ALA A 67 -0.39 9.08 -8.27
C ALA A 67 0.81 9.33 -9.19
N TYR A 68 1.97 9.69 -8.64
CA TYR A 68 3.20 9.83 -9.43
C TYR A 68 3.61 8.53 -10.14
N ALA A 69 3.58 7.40 -9.43
CA ALA A 69 3.91 6.11 -10.01
C ALA A 69 2.97 5.73 -11.16
N VAL A 70 1.66 5.94 -10.99
CA VAL A 70 0.63 5.57 -11.98
C VAL A 70 0.60 6.57 -13.14
N ASP A 71 0.44 7.86 -12.84
CA ASP A 71 0.12 8.88 -13.84
C ASP A 71 1.36 9.40 -14.57
N VAL A 72 2.51 9.48 -13.88
CA VAL A 72 3.75 10.04 -14.44
C VAL A 72 4.69 8.95 -14.92
N LYS A 73 4.81 7.84 -14.18
CA LYS A 73 5.72 6.74 -14.51
C LYS A 73 5.06 5.56 -15.22
N ASN A 74 3.73 5.58 -15.37
CA ASN A 74 2.96 4.51 -16.01
C ASN A 74 3.21 3.12 -15.37
N ALA A 75 3.36 3.08 -14.05
CA ALA A 75 3.54 1.85 -13.29
C ALA A 75 2.19 1.29 -12.82
N VAL A 76 2.06 -0.04 -12.84
CA VAL A 76 0.94 -0.74 -12.18
C VAL A 76 1.30 -0.95 -10.72
N VAL A 77 0.41 -0.57 -9.80
CA VAL A 77 0.58 -0.84 -8.36
C VAL A 77 -0.36 -1.96 -7.94
N VAL A 78 0.20 -2.99 -7.30
CA VAL A 78 -0.54 -4.11 -6.72
C VAL A 78 -0.38 -4.05 -5.21
N ALA A 79 -1.50 -4.07 -4.49
CA ALA A 79 -1.53 -4.00 -3.03
C ALA A 79 -2.42 -5.12 -2.45
N PRO A 80 -2.06 -5.67 -1.28
CA PRO A 80 -2.85 -6.69 -0.61
C PRO A 80 -4.09 -6.06 0.04
N ALA A 81 -5.17 -6.83 0.11
CA ALA A 81 -6.37 -6.44 0.85
C ALA A 81 -6.19 -6.46 2.39
N GLY A 82 -5.18 -7.20 2.87
CA GLY A 82 -4.95 -7.47 4.28
C GLY A 82 -5.60 -8.77 4.75
N ASN A 83 -5.03 -9.36 5.81
CA ASN A 83 -5.49 -10.62 6.38
C ASN A 83 -6.39 -10.33 7.60
N THR A 84 -7.42 -11.17 7.83
CA THR A 84 -8.41 -11.01 8.93
C THR A 84 -8.46 -12.20 9.89
N ASP A 85 -7.49 -13.12 9.79
CA ASP A 85 -7.37 -14.30 10.65
C ASP A 85 -6.91 -13.93 12.07
N SER A 86 -6.95 -14.91 12.98
CA SER A 86 -6.58 -14.70 14.38
C SER A 86 -5.14 -14.22 14.51
N GLY A 87 -4.94 -13.00 15.04
CA GLY A 87 -3.63 -12.35 15.13
C GLY A 87 -3.30 -11.40 13.97
N ALA A 88 -4.19 -11.27 12.98
CA ALA A 88 -4.04 -10.32 11.89
C ALA A 88 -4.46 -8.89 12.28
N GLN A 89 -3.90 -7.91 11.57
CA GLN A 89 -4.09 -6.49 11.86
C GLN A 89 -5.45 -5.93 11.40
N CYS A 90 -6.14 -6.62 10.49
CA CYS A 90 -7.35 -6.08 9.87
C CYS A 90 -8.62 -6.66 10.50
N PRO A 91 -9.64 -5.80 10.76
CA PRO A 91 -10.94 -6.27 11.21
C PRO A 91 -11.62 -7.12 10.12
N GLY A 92 -12.57 -7.95 10.53
CA GLY A 92 -13.39 -8.72 9.59
C GLY A 92 -14.03 -7.81 8.55
N GLN A 93 -13.91 -8.21 7.27
CA GLN A 93 -14.50 -7.47 6.16
C GLN A 93 -16.02 -7.44 6.33
N ARG A 94 -16.65 -6.28 6.15
CA ARG A 94 -18.12 -6.22 6.08
C ARG A 94 -18.60 -7.06 4.91
N PRO A 95 -19.65 -7.88 5.06
CA PRO A 95 -20.22 -8.60 3.93
C PRO A 95 -20.62 -7.59 2.86
N THR A 96 -20.16 -7.82 1.62
CA THR A 96 -20.59 -7.05 0.46
C THR A 96 -22.09 -7.23 0.30
N SER A 97 -22.88 -6.17 0.49
CA SER A 97 -24.28 -6.19 0.10
C SER A 97 -24.36 -6.35 -1.42
N PRO A 98 -25.16 -7.31 -1.94
CA PRO A 98 -25.41 -7.41 -3.36
C PRO A 98 -25.91 -6.05 -3.88
N GLY A 99 -25.16 -5.43 -4.81
CA GLY A 99 -25.53 -4.14 -5.40
C GLY A 99 -24.82 -2.90 -4.84
N THR A 100 -23.91 -3.02 -3.88
CA THR A 100 -22.97 -1.91 -3.60
C THR A 100 -21.81 -2.01 -4.60
N PRO A 101 -21.69 -1.11 -5.59
CA PRO A 101 -20.53 -1.14 -6.46
C PRO A 101 -19.28 -0.94 -5.61
N LEU A 102 -18.32 -1.87 -5.74
CA LEU A 102 -16.96 -1.57 -5.30
C LEU A 102 -16.59 -0.25 -5.99
N ARG A 103 -16.06 0.73 -5.24
CA ARG A 103 -15.44 1.90 -5.86
C ARG A 103 -14.29 1.37 -6.70
N SER A 104 -14.56 1.12 -7.97
CA SER A 104 -13.53 0.79 -8.93
C SER A 104 -12.67 2.03 -9.04
N TRP A 105 -11.37 1.83 -8.85
CA TRP A 105 -10.42 2.79 -9.37
C TRP A 105 -10.67 2.83 -10.86
N SER A 106 -10.90 4.02 -11.42
CA SER A 106 -11.11 4.18 -12.86
C SER A 106 -9.88 3.66 -13.59
N VAL A 107 -9.96 2.42 -14.07
CA VAL A 107 -8.96 1.80 -14.92
C VAL A 107 -8.89 2.63 -16.19
N ARG A 108 -7.68 3.07 -16.57
CA ARG A 108 -7.47 3.84 -17.80
C ARG A 108 -8.01 3.04 -18.99
N PRO A 109 -8.65 3.68 -19.98
CA PRO A 109 -9.02 3.01 -21.23
C PRO A 109 -7.76 2.40 -21.87
N GLY A 110 -7.75 1.07 -22.02
CA GLY A 110 -6.63 0.33 -22.65
C GLY A 110 -5.95 -0.73 -21.78
N MET A 111 -6.25 -0.84 -20.48
CA MET A 111 -5.77 -1.94 -19.64
C MET A 111 -6.83 -3.05 -19.58
N THR A 112 -6.72 -4.02 -20.50
CA THR A 112 -7.58 -5.21 -20.54
C THR A 112 -7.41 -6.00 -19.23
N THR A 113 -8.46 -6.03 -18.43
CA THR A 113 -8.58 -7.00 -17.32
C THR A 113 -9.10 -8.28 -17.92
N THR A 114 -8.23 -9.23 -18.22
CA THR A 114 -8.64 -10.61 -18.48
C THR A 114 -8.75 -11.29 -17.11
N TYR A 115 -9.96 -11.69 -16.75
CA TYR A 115 -10.23 -12.62 -15.65
C TYR A 115 -9.74 -14.03 -16.02
#